data_AF-A0A1I0SP43-F1
#
_entry.id   AF-A0A1I0SP43-F1
#
_cell.length_a   1.000
_cell.length_b   1.000
_cell.length_c   1.000
_cell.angle_alpha   90.00
_cell.angle_beta   90.00
_cell.angle_gamma   90.00
#
_symmetry.space_group_name_H-M   'P 1'
#
loop_
_entity.id
_entity.type
_entity.pdbx_description
1 polymer ?
#
loop_
_entity_poly.entity_id
_entity_poly.type
_entity_poly.pdbx_seq_one_letter_code
_entity_poly.pdbx_strand_id
1 'polypeptide(L)'
;MFFDVIKHSFPMKRIKLNFAAMAFLLGTGVAVASTAQTANAKWHFDGSKYVEVTGNYSCESSADQCTRTYPAGQNPNLNPDGYISQELGIFAQ
;
A
#
# COMPACT_ATOMS: atom_id res chain seq x y z
N MET A 1 -10.54 -47.86 51.61
CA MET A 1 -9.26 -48.50 51.21
C MET A 1 -9.36 -48.86 49.73
N PHE A 2 -8.21 -48.84 49.04
CA PHE A 2 -7.96 -49.12 47.62
C PHE A 2 -8.16 -47.91 46.69
N PHE A 3 -7.07 -47.23 46.32
CA PHE A 3 -6.11 -47.57 45.23
C PHE A 3 -6.85 -47.50 43.88
N ASP A 4 -6.37 -46.88 42.81
CA ASP A 4 -5.01 -46.74 42.36
C ASP A 4 -4.98 -45.71 41.22
N VAL A 5 -3.82 -45.08 41.03
CA VAL A 5 -3.49 -44.22 39.91
C VAL A 5 -3.25 -45.11 38.69
N ILE A 6 -4.07 -45.00 37.64
CA ILE A 6 -3.68 -45.52 36.32
C ILE A 6 -3.77 -44.41 35.28
N LYS A 7 -2.59 -43.84 35.04
CA LYS A 7 -2.22 -43.06 33.87
C LYS A 7 -2.39 -43.93 32.62
N HIS A 8 -3.35 -43.57 31.76
CA HIS A 8 -3.33 -43.99 30.36
C HIS A 8 -3.48 -42.76 29.46
N SER A 9 -2.35 -42.36 28.90
CA SER A 9 -2.25 -41.46 27.76
C SER A 9 -3.05 -42.04 26.60
N PHE A 10 -4.19 -41.44 26.26
CA PHE A 10 -4.91 -41.78 25.04
C PHE A 10 -4.48 -40.86 23.89
N PRO A 11 -3.92 -41.41 22.81
CA PRO A 11 -3.33 -40.67 21.70
C PRO A 11 -4.39 -40.04 20.78
N MET A 12 -4.11 -38.83 20.29
CA MET A 12 -4.80 -38.24 19.14
C MET A 12 -4.69 -39.16 17.92
N LYS A 13 -5.81 -39.55 17.31
CA LYS A 13 -5.88 -39.68 15.84
C LYS A 13 -7.29 -39.85 15.27
N ARG A 14 -7.55 -38.97 14.29
CA ARG A 14 -8.50 -39.06 13.16
C ARG A 14 -9.89 -38.49 13.36
N ILE A 15 -9.90 -37.17 13.26
CA ILE A 15 -10.91 -36.32 12.62
C ILE A 15 -11.68 -37.09 11.52
N LYS A 16 -12.99 -37.19 11.70
CA LYS A 16 -13.99 -37.30 10.63
C LYS A 16 -15.09 -36.29 10.95
N LEU A 17 -14.82 -35.01 10.69
CA LEU A 17 -15.87 -34.00 10.69
C LEU A 17 -16.64 -34.14 9.37
N ASN A 18 -17.88 -34.62 9.48
CA ASN A 18 -18.86 -34.54 8.40
C ASN A 18 -19.15 -33.05 8.13
N PHE A 19 -18.72 -32.56 6.96
CA PHE A 19 -19.02 -31.22 6.45
C PHE A 19 -20.49 -31.18 6.05
N ALA A 20 -21.37 -30.90 7.00
CA ALA A 20 -22.74 -30.52 6.73
C ALA A 20 -23.13 -29.40 7.68
N ALA A 21 -23.74 -28.36 7.13
CA ALA A 21 -24.23 -27.15 7.79
C ALA A 21 -23.18 -26.09 8.12
N MET A 22 -22.85 -25.27 7.11
CA MET A 22 -22.67 -23.83 7.31
C MET A 22 -23.39 -23.11 6.17
N ALA A 23 -24.73 -23.13 6.25
CA ALA A 23 -25.57 -22.21 5.51
C ALA A 23 -25.80 -20.98 6.40
N PHE A 24 -25.74 -19.80 5.79
CA PHE A 24 -26.18 -18.51 6.33
C PHE A 24 -25.43 -17.98 7.56
N LEU A 25 -24.23 -17.46 7.33
CA LEU A 25 -23.77 -16.32 8.11
C LEU A 25 -23.42 -15.20 7.14
N LEU A 26 -24.40 -14.29 7.01
CA LEU A 26 -24.21 -12.86 6.83
C LEU A 26 -23.15 -12.53 5.78
N GLY A 27 -23.60 -12.21 4.58
CA GLY A 27 -22.85 -11.38 3.65
C GLY A 27 -22.61 -10.02 4.28
N THR A 28 -21.73 -9.96 5.29
CA THR A 28 -20.88 -8.82 5.52
C THR A 28 -20.03 -8.75 4.27
N GLY A 29 -20.57 -8.04 3.28
CA GLY A 29 -19.73 -7.37 2.32
C GLY A 29 -18.80 -6.50 3.15
N VAL A 30 -17.66 -7.06 3.54
CA VAL A 30 -16.43 -6.30 3.55
C VAL A 30 -16.32 -5.82 2.10
N ALA A 31 -16.95 -4.69 1.82
CA ALA A 31 -16.37 -3.73 0.93
C ALA A 31 -14.99 -3.49 1.56
N VAL A 32 -14.04 -4.32 1.14
CA VAL A 32 -12.64 -3.94 1.10
C VAL A 32 -12.71 -2.74 0.17
N ALA A 33 -12.97 -1.56 0.76
CA ALA A 33 -12.58 -0.31 0.19
C ALA A 33 -11.09 -0.52 0.01
N SER A 34 -10.74 -1.02 -1.17
CA SER A 34 -9.40 -0.95 -1.69
C SER A 34 -9.23 0.55 -1.74
N THR A 35 -8.67 1.11 -0.67
CA THR A 35 -8.01 2.38 -0.74
C THR A 35 -6.90 2.11 -1.73
N ALA A 36 -7.23 2.21 -3.02
CA ALA A 36 -6.26 2.44 -4.05
C ALA A 36 -5.57 3.68 -3.52
N GLN A 37 -4.43 3.48 -2.87
CA GLN A 37 -3.54 4.56 -2.48
C GLN A 37 -3.12 5.11 -3.81
N THR A 38 -3.88 6.09 -4.31
CA THR A 38 -3.60 6.71 -5.59
C THR A 38 -2.15 7.18 -5.46
N ALA A 39 -1.29 6.64 -6.32
CA ALA A 39 0.14 6.81 -6.15
C ALA A 39 0.47 8.30 -6.28
N ASN A 40 1.32 8.80 -5.39
CA ASN A 40 1.81 10.17 -5.47
C ASN A 40 2.43 10.39 -6.84
N ALA A 41 2.12 11.53 -7.46
CA ALA A 41 2.62 11.87 -8.78
C ALA A 41 3.89 12.71 -8.67
N LYS A 42 4.88 12.43 -9.51
CA LYS A 42 6.09 13.25 -9.64
C LYS A 42 5.94 14.24 -10.77
N TRP A 43 6.37 15.47 -10.54
CA TRP A 43 6.25 16.57 -11.48
C TRP A 43 7.59 17.30 -11.61
N HIS A 44 7.98 17.62 -12.83
CA HIS A 44 9.13 18.46 -13.18
C HIS A 44 8.64 19.83 -13.62
N PHE A 45 9.38 20.89 -13.32
CA PHE A 45 9.07 22.24 -13.80
C PHE A 45 9.93 22.56 -15.02
N ASP A 46 9.32 22.65 -16.21
CA ASP A 46 10.03 22.87 -17.48
C ASP A 46 10.44 24.35 -17.72
N GLY A 47 10.25 25.21 -16.72
CA GLY A 47 10.43 26.66 -16.81
C GLY A 47 9.14 27.44 -17.05
N SER A 48 8.09 26.79 -17.54
CA SER A 48 6.79 27.41 -17.81
C SER A 48 5.65 26.76 -17.03
N LYS A 49 5.68 25.44 -16.89
CA LYS A 49 4.63 24.63 -16.27
C LYS A 49 5.21 23.39 -15.60
N TYR A 50 4.43 22.81 -14.70
CA TYR A 50 4.71 21.50 -14.17
C TYR A 50 4.21 20.43 -15.14
N VAL A 51 5.11 19.52 -15.52
CA VAL A 51 4.83 18.34 -16.33
C VAL A 51 5.00 17.08 -15.49
N GLU A 52 4.07 16.15 -15.60
CA GLU A 52 4.14 14.88 -14.87
C GLU A 52 5.30 14.04 -15.43
N VAL A 53 6.17 13.57 -14.54
CA VAL A 53 7.32 12.75 -14.89
C VAL A 53 6.89 11.30 -14.88
N THR A 54 6.67 10.75 -16.07
CA THR A 54 6.36 9.33 -16.25
C THR A 54 7.57 8.61 -16.85
N GLY A 55 8.09 7.59 -16.18
CA GLY A 55 9.20 6.76 -16.68
C GLY A 55 10.55 7.02 -15.99
N ASN A 56 11.64 6.63 -16.65
CA ASN A 56 12.99 6.86 -16.15
C ASN A 56 13.36 8.33 -16.29
N TYR A 57 13.93 8.89 -15.23
CA TYR A 57 14.54 10.20 -15.21
C TYR A 57 15.76 10.14 -14.26
N SER A 58 16.66 11.10 -14.38
CA SER A 58 17.73 11.33 -13.42
C SER A 58 17.76 12.79 -12.97
N CYS A 59 18.28 13.00 -11.76
CA CYS A 59 18.57 14.31 -11.19
C CYS A 59 20.07 14.40 -10.96
N GLU A 60 20.79 15.07 -11.85
CA GLU A 60 22.23 15.29 -11.70
C GLU A 60 22.46 16.32 -10.58
N SER A 61 23.43 16.06 -9.68
CA SER A 61 23.64 16.88 -8.47
C SER A 61 23.74 18.39 -8.78
N SER A 62 22.75 19.16 -8.34
CA SER A 62 22.69 20.62 -8.42
C SER A 62 21.82 21.16 -7.27
N ALA A 63 21.84 22.47 -7.04
CA ALA A 63 20.98 23.17 -6.10
C ALA A 63 19.58 23.48 -6.68
N ASP A 64 19.37 23.22 -7.97
CA ASP A 64 18.11 23.52 -8.66
C ASP A 64 17.01 22.49 -8.34
N GLN A 65 15.74 22.90 -8.50
CA GLN A 65 14.62 21.97 -8.34
C GLN A 65 14.57 21.00 -9.53
N CYS A 66 14.79 19.71 -9.27
CA CYS A 66 14.67 18.67 -10.30
C CYS A 66 13.22 18.20 -10.45
N THR A 67 12.67 17.58 -9.40
CA THR A 67 11.27 17.11 -9.37
C THR A 67 10.63 17.39 -8.01
N ARG A 68 9.30 17.46 -8.00
CA ARG A 68 8.48 17.52 -6.80
C ARG A 68 7.46 16.41 -6.81
N THR A 69 7.27 15.78 -5.67
CA THR A 69 6.26 14.73 -5.48
C THR A 69 5.04 15.36 -4.85
N TYR A 70 3.89 15.23 -5.49
CA TYR A 70 2.61 15.75 -5.02
C TYR A 70 1.65 14.62 -4.64
N PRO A 71 0.70 14.88 -3.73
CA PRO A 71 -0.40 13.95 -3.47
C PRO A 71 -1.12 13.62 -4.76
N ALA A 72 -1.63 12.40 -4.84
CA ALA A 72 -2.40 12.01 -6.00
C ALA A 72 -3.63 12.89 -6.22
N GLY A 73 -3.88 13.24 -7.49
CA GLY A 73 -4.96 14.15 -7.88
C GLY A 73 -4.66 15.64 -7.66
N GLN A 74 -3.52 16.00 -7.07
CA GLN A 74 -3.09 17.40 -6.99
C GLN A 74 -2.37 17.81 -8.27
N ASN A 75 -2.83 18.92 -8.87
CA ASN A 75 -2.17 19.53 -10.02
C ASN A 75 -1.33 20.75 -9.57
N PRO A 76 0.00 20.67 -9.63
CA PRO A 76 0.86 21.79 -9.24
C PRO A 76 0.76 23.04 -10.13
N ASN A 77 0.19 22.93 -11.33
CA ASN A 77 -0.13 24.11 -12.15
C ASN A 77 -1.29 24.94 -11.59
N LEU A 78 -2.12 24.36 -10.72
CA LEU A 78 -3.22 25.06 -10.03
C LEU A 78 -2.83 25.46 -8.61
N ASN A 79 -2.10 24.58 -7.91
CA ASN A 79 -1.59 24.84 -6.58
C ASN A 79 -0.17 24.27 -6.45
N PRO A 80 0.88 25.10 -6.65
CA PRO A 80 2.27 24.65 -6.60
C PRO A 80 2.75 24.34 -5.17
N ASP A 81 2.02 24.82 -4.16
CA ASP A 81 2.29 24.56 -2.76
C ASP A 81 1.72 23.20 -2.31
N GLY A 82 2.29 22.59 -1.27
CA GLY A 82 1.81 21.27 -0.78
C GLY A 82 2.46 20.06 -1.44
N TYR A 83 3.68 20.21 -1.97
CA TYR A 83 4.49 19.06 -2.33
C TYR A 83 4.86 18.26 -1.07
N ILE A 84 4.89 16.93 -1.21
CA ILE A 84 5.27 15.98 -0.16
C ILE A 84 6.79 15.93 -0.03
N SER A 85 7.48 16.00 -1.17
CA SER A 85 8.94 15.91 -1.24
C SER A 85 9.45 16.65 -2.49
N GLN A 86 10.68 17.15 -2.42
CA GLN A 86 11.38 17.78 -3.52
C GLN A 86 12.74 17.10 -3.69
N GLU A 87 13.07 16.77 -4.94
CA GLU A 87 14.38 16.27 -5.36
C GLU A 87 15.14 17.43 -6.03
N LEU A 88 16.39 17.64 -5.62
CA LEU A 88 17.25 18.67 -6.18
C LEU A 88 18.16 18.08 -7.25
N GLY A 89 18.46 18.86 -8.28
CA GLY A 89 19.32 18.46 -9.38
C GLY A 89 18.90 19.06 -10.72
N ILE A 90 19.70 18.78 -11.74
CA ILE A 90 19.36 19.05 -13.13
C ILE A 90 18.55 17.86 -13.64
N PHE A 91 17.32 18.12 -14.06
CA PHE A 91 16.44 17.11 -14.61
C PHE A 91 16.95 16.62 -15.98
N ALA A 92 17.03 15.31 -16.14
CA ALA A 92 17.29 14.64 -17.41
C ALA A 92 16.31 13.48 -17.59
N GLN A 93 15.65 13.41 -18.74
CA GLN A 93 14.69 12.39 -19.11
C GLN A 93 14.85 12.02 -20.59
#